data_AF-A0A367L9B2-F1
#
_entry.id   AF-A0A367L9B2-F1
#
_cell.length_a   1.000
_cell.length_b   1.000
_cell.length_c   1.000
_cell.angle_alpha   90.00
_cell.angle_beta   90.00
_cell.angle_gamma   90.00
#
_symmetry.space_group_name_H-M   'P 1'
#
loop_
_entity.id
_entity.type
_entity.pdbx_description
1 polymer ?
#
loop_
_entity_poly.entity_id
_entity_poly.type
_entity_poly.pdbx_seq_one_letter_code
_entity_poly.pdbx_strand_id
1 'polypeptide(L)'
;MRPLTESETRTVLNKLANYAGSSLKDLFAPLDKSAKPDHHVLRLSRSRVYYVRLSLANLATSVVRDKLLSCGTCLGRFTKSGKFHLHITALPVLAPIARYKIWLRPNGVMPFLYGGNIVKAHVGRWSQDCPEHLGVVIYTMDDVPLGFGVTAKSAAAGQQLGPTGVVMPLQRTTIVKDVAKDGQTHLGRNGEPSSVYATMKLAQVDSLELPASADMHVHLRQGEMMDLVVPLIRQGGVDTVFVMASCSIFALQPNLQPPITSVAQALEYRDRLRAVEPNVHYLMSLFRQLHPSVTPEVIVEAAAAGIAGVKMYPQGVTTNSDSGVVSVDDYAAVFAEMERQDLVLNIHGEIATEPAQGVSLEVAFLPVLHRLHKDYPRLRIVLEHCSTAEAVDAVLACGPSVAATITAHHLYLTGDMSQSDPLCFCKPIPKKPADRDALIRAVCSGDSKFFFGSDSAPHPLAAKIGSQTVPAGVFTQPFATQLVVLALQEAVERGVIAEDAVTQQKLESFLSRWGRRFYKLPVDAGGARILLERRDERIPPFVASADDGLRVGLSKAGSAVFGLRWL
;
A
#
# COMPACT_ATOMS: atom_id res chain seq x y z
N MET A 1 -32.18 -5.76 -14.02
CA MET A 1 -31.76 -5.15 -15.31
C MET A 1 -32.92 -5.22 -16.30
N ARG A 2 -33.04 -4.26 -17.23
CA ARG A 2 -34.06 -4.32 -18.31
C ARG A 2 -33.41 -4.49 -19.68
N PRO A 3 -34.09 -5.11 -20.65
CA PRO A 3 -33.73 -4.99 -22.06
C PRO A 3 -33.76 -3.51 -22.51
N LEU A 4 -32.93 -3.16 -23.48
CA LEU A 4 -32.98 -1.84 -24.12
C LEU A 4 -34.24 -1.76 -24.99
N THR A 5 -34.81 -0.56 -25.11
CA THR A 5 -35.86 -0.33 -26.11
C THR A 5 -35.27 -0.35 -27.52
N GLU A 6 -36.10 -0.45 -28.55
CA GLU A 6 -35.64 -0.45 -29.95
C GLU A 6 -34.89 0.85 -30.30
N SER A 7 -35.37 2.00 -29.80
CA SER A 7 -34.74 3.31 -29.98
C SER A 7 -33.38 3.45 -29.28
N GLU A 8 -33.26 2.94 -28.06
CA GLU A 8 -32.01 2.90 -27.29
C GLU A 8 -30.99 1.97 -27.94
N THR A 9 -31.46 0.80 -28.39
CA THR A 9 -30.63 -0.20 -29.07
C THR A 9 -30.04 0.38 -30.35
N ARG A 10 -30.84 1.06 -31.17
CA ARG A 10 -30.36 1.73 -32.39
C ARG A 10 -29.31 2.78 -32.09
N THR A 11 -29.49 3.57 -31.02
CA THR A 11 -28.52 4.60 -30.60
C THR A 11 -27.17 4.00 -30.19
N VAL A 12 -27.20 2.91 -29.41
CA VAL A 12 -25.98 2.22 -28.96
C VAL A 12 -25.28 1.55 -30.13
N LEU A 13 -26.02 0.81 -30.97
CA LEU A 13 -25.44 0.11 -32.12
C LEU A 13 -24.87 1.09 -33.15
N ASN A 14 -25.52 2.22 -33.42
CA ASN A 14 -24.96 3.26 -34.29
C ASN A 14 -23.64 3.81 -33.75
N LYS A 15 -23.53 4.00 -32.43
CA LYS A 15 -22.30 4.48 -31.80
C LYS A 15 -21.19 3.43 -31.87
N LEU A 16 -21.50 2.16 -31.64
CA LEU A 16 -20.53 1.06 -31.73
C LEU A 16 -20.10 0.81 -33.20
N ALA A 17 -21.03 0.93 -34.14
CA ALA A 17 -20.77 0.80 -35.58
C ALA A 17 -19.77 1.84 -36.08
N ASN A 18 -19.73 3.04 -35.49
CA ASN A 18 -18.73 4.05 -35.81
C ASN A 18 -17.28 3.63 -35.48
N TYR A 19 -17.09 2.64 -34.60
CA TYR A 19 -15.76 2.10 -34.24
C TYR A 19 -15.50 0.72 -34.87
N ALA A 20 -16.51 -0.15 -34.94
CA ALA A 20 -16.37 -1.55 -35.38
C ALA A 20 -16.82 -1.81 -36.84
N GLY A 21 -17.59 -0.93 -37.46
CA GLY A 21 -18.11 -1.11 -38.82
C GLY A 21 -18.96 -2.39 -38.97
N SER A 22 -18.67 -3.19 -40.00
CA SER A 22 -19.37 -4.45 -40.31
C SER A 22 -19.08 -5.59 -39.32
N SER A 23 -17.96 -5.52 -38.60
CA SER A 23 -17.53 -6.52 -37.60
C SER A 23 -18.30 -6.43 -36.28
N LEU A 24 -19.26 -5.51 -36.17
CA LEU A 24 -20.19 -5.46 -35.04
C LEU A 24 -21.04 -6.74 -34.91
N LYS A 25 -21.27 -7.44 -36.03
CA LYS A 25 -22.02 -8.71 -36.04
C LYS A 25 -21.30 -9.82 -35.26
N ASP A 26 -19.97 -9.80 -35.26
CA ASP A 26 -19.15 -10.79 -34.57
C ASP A 26 -19.27 -10.67 -33.04
N LEU A 27 -19.63 -9.48 -32.55
CA LEU A 27 -19.83 -9.24 -31.12
C LEU A 27 -21.05 -9.98 -30.57
N PHE A 28 -22.10 -10.14 -31.38
CA PHE A 28 -23.34 -10.81 -30.99
C PHE A 28 -23.44 -12.24 -31.55
N ALA A 29 -22.34 -12.76 -32.11
CA ALA A 29 -22.30 -14.10 -32.64
C ALA A 29 -22.47 -15.15 -31.52
N PRO A 30 -23.11 -16.30 -31.85
CA PRO A 30 -23.16 -17.47 -30.96
C PRO A 30 -21.76 -17.88 -30.50
N LEU A 31 -21.56 -18.05 -29.19
CA LEU A 31 -20.27 -18.51 -28.63
C LEU A 31 -20.01 -20.00 -28.91
N ASP A 32 -21.05 -20.79 -29.16
CA ASP A 32 -20.98 -22.24 -29.41
C ASP A 32 -21.97 -22.69 -30.51
N LYS A 33 -21.67 -23.80 -31.19
CA LYS A 33 -22.57 -24.48 -32.15
C LYS A 33 -23.53 -25.48 -31.44
N SER A 34 -23.94 -25.19 -30.22
CA SER A 34 -24.85 -26.02 -29.39
C SER A 34 -26.32 -25.69 -29.67
N ALA A 35 -27.25 -26.61 -29.34
CA ALA A 35 -28.70 -26.45 -29.53
C ALA A 35 -29.34 -25.28 -28.75
N LYS A 36 -28.63 -24.73 -27.74
CA LYS A 36 -28.97 -23.45 -27.08
C LYS A 36 -27.70 -22.59 -26.98
N PRO A 37 -27.33 -21.85 -28.04
CA PRO A 37 -26.09 -21.10 -28.03
C PRO A 37 -26.18 -19.89 -27.10
N ASP A 38 -25.23 -19.80 -26.15
CA ASP A 38 -25.07 -18.61 -25.33
C ASP A 38 -24.48 -17.50 -26.21
N HIS A 39 -25.08 -16.33 -26.17
CA HIS A 39 -24.65 -15.15 -26.90
C HIS A 39 -24.68 -13.96 -25.96
N HIS A 40 -23.94 -12.92 -26.31
CA HIS A 40 -23.92 -11.72 -25.50
C HIS A 40 -25.15 -10.86 -25.79
N VAL A 41 -25.72 -10.29 -24.73
CA VAL A 41 -26.89 -9.40 -24.79
C VAL A 41 -26.59 -8.08 -24.10
N LEU A 42 -27.24 -7.02 -24.59
CA LEU A 42 -27.20 -5.71 -23.97
C LEU A 42 -28.31 -5.57 -22.93
N ARG A 43 -27.93 -5.11 -21.74
CA ARG A 43 -28.84 -4.87 -20.62
C ARG A 43 -28.64 -3.48 -20.04
N LEU A 44 -29.75 -2.80 -19.76
CA LEU A 44 -29.72 -1.49 -19.11
C LEU A 44 -29.96 -1.63 -17.60
N SER A 45 -29.12 -0.98 -16.82
CA SER A 45 -29.30 -0.79 -15.37
C SER A 45 -28.86 0.61 -14.97
N ARG A 46 -29.71 1.37 -14.25
CA ARG A 46 -29.41 2.74 -13.76
C ARG A 46 -28.76 3.66 -14.83
N SER A 47 -29.29 3.62 -16.05
CA SER A 47 -28.80 4.36 -17.24
C SER A 47 -27.45 3.91 -17.82
N ARG A 48 -26.87 2.81 -17.33
CA ARG A 48 -25.66 2.17 -17.86
C ARG A 48 -26.04 0.95 -18.70
N VAL A 49 -25.35 0.80 -19.83
CA VAL A 49 -25.52 -0.33 -20.75
C VAL A 49 -24.41 -1.33 -20.48
N TYR A 50 -24.80 -2.55 -20.15
CA TYR A 50 -23.91 -3.66 -19.86
C TYR A 50 -23.94 -4.68 -20.99
N TYR A 51 -22.78 -5.25 -21.28
CA TYR A 51 -22.55 -6.35 -22.18
C TYR A 51 -22.31 -7.62 -21.36
N VAL A 52 -23.24 -8.57 -21.45
CA VAL A 52 -23.34 -9.73 -20.55
C VAL A 52 -23.78 -10.96 -21.35
N ARG A 53 -23.30 -12.15 -20.97
CA ARG A 53 -23.81 -13.43 -21.52
C ARG A 53 -25.25 -13.66 -21.12
N LEU A 54 -26.07 -14.19 -22.03
CA LEU A 54 -27.50 -14.41 -21.77
C LEU A 54 -27.74 -15.28 -20.52
N SER A 55 -26.91 -16.31 -20.30
CA SER A 55 -26.93 -17.15 -19.09
C SER A 55 -26.80 -16.33 -17.79
N LEU A 56 -25.81 -15.44 -17.72
CA LEU A 56 -25.57 -14.56 -16.57
C LEU A 56 -26.66 -13.49 -16.42
N ALA A 57 -27.19 -12.97 -17.53
CA ALA A 57 -28.30 -12.02 -17.50
C ALA A 57 -29.56 -12.66 -16.89
N ASN A 58 -29.81 -13.94 -17.20
CA ASN A 58 -30.95 -14.68 -16.66
C ASN A 58 -30.77 -14.99 -15.17
N LEU A 59 -29.57 -15.31 -14.69
CA LEU A 59 -29.32 -15.48 -13.26
C LEU A 59 -29.49 -14.16 -12.48
N ALA A 60 -29.06 -13.05 -13.08
CA ALA A 60 -29.13 -11.74 -12.47
C ALA A 60 -30.57 -11.18 -12.32
N THR A 61 -31.60 -11.82 -12.89
CA THR A 61 -33.01 -11.47 -12.60
C THR A 61 -33.44 -11.91 -11.20
N SER A 62 -32.74 -12.88 -10.60
CA SER A 62 -33.00 -13.37 -9.24
C SER A 62 -32.56 -12.39 -8.16
N VAL A 63 -31.80 -11.35 -8.51
CA VAL A 63 -31.29 -10.32 -7.60
C VAL A 63 -32.14 -9.05 -7.70
N VAL A 64 -32.58 -8.54 -6.55
CA VAL A 64 -33.36 -7.29 -6.45
C VAL A 64 -32.56 -6.12 -7.07
N ARG A 65 -33.23 -5.30 -7.88
CA ARG A 65 -32.62 -4.22 -8.69
C ARG A 65 -31.75 -3.26 -7.88
N ASP A 66 -32.10 -3.01 -6.62
CA ASP A 66 -31.38 -2.08 -5.77
C ASP A 66 -30.06 -2.62 -5.21
N LYS A 67 -29.95 -3.95 -5.11
CA LYS A 67 -28.73 -4.65 -4.64
C LYS A 67 -27.79 -5.06 -5.77
N LEU A 68 -28.22 -4.96 -7.03
CA LEU A 68 -27.39 -5.33 -8.18
C LEU A 68 -26.47 -4.16 -8.58
N LEU A 69 -25.21 -4.21 -8.14
CA LEU A 69 -24.20 -3.18 -8.37
C LEU A 69 -23.67 -3.14 -9.82
N SER A 70 -23.29 -4.29 -10.38
CA SER A 70 -22.88 -4.43 -11.77
C SER A 70 -23.11 -5.86 -12.27
N CYS A 71 -23.21 -6.04 -13.58
CA CYS A 71 -23.24 -7.36 -14.20
C CYS A 71 -22.53 -7.26 -15.54
N GLY A 72 -21.41 -7.97 -15.71
CA GLY A 72 -20.57 -7.95 -16.92
C GLY A 72 -19.90 -6.62 -17.23
N THR A 73 -19.60 -6.40 -18.50
CA THR A 73 -18.78 -5.25 -18.95
C THR A 73 -19.66 -4.04 -19.23
N CYS A 74 -19.44 -2.94 -18.53
CA CYS A 74 -20.14 -1.69 -18.82
C CYS A 74 -19.61 -1.10 -20.15
N LEU A 75 -20.48 -0.96 -21.15
CA LEU A 75 -20.11 -0.33 -22.42
C LEU A 75 -20.19 1.19 -22.35
N GLY A 76 -21.07 1.73 -21.52
CA GLY A 76 -21.31 3.16 -21.48
C GLY A 76 -22.58 3.55 -20.75
N ARG A 77 -22.91 4.84 -20.83
CA ARG A 77 -24.03 5.46 -20.12
C ARG A 77 -24.85 6.34 -21.05
N PHE A 78 -26.17 6.36 -20.85
CA PHE A 78 -27.06 7.34 -21.45
C PHE A 78 -27.08 8.62 -20.62
N THR A 79 -26.96 9.77 -21.26
CA THR A 79 -27.19 11.08 -20.63
C THR A 79 -28.67 11.35 -20.45
N LYS A 80 -29.00 12.34 -19.62
CA LYS A 80 -30.38 12.86 -19.47
C LYS A 80 -31.00 13.32 -20.80
N SER A 81 -30.17 13.67 -21.79
CA SER A 81 -30.55 14.06 -23.15
C SER A 81 -30.66 12.89 -24.15
N GLY A 82 -30.54 11.64 -23.69
CA GLY A 82 -30.66 10.45 -24.55
C GLY A 82 -29.44 10.12 -25.41
N LYS A 83 -28.32 10.86 -25.28
CA LYS A 83 -27.08 10.57 -25.99
C LYS A 83 -26.27 9.49 -25.27
N PHE A 84 -25.75 8.51 -26.04
CA PHE A 84 -24.94 7.43 -25.49
C PHE A 84 -23.45 7.80 -25.48
N HIS A 85 -22.83 7.70 -24.29
CA HIS A 85 -21.40 7.95 -24.07
C HIS A 85 -20.71 6.62 -23.76
N LEU A 86 -19.66 6.31 -24.52
CA LEU A 86 -18.85 5.11 -24.31
C LEU A 86 -17.94 5.30 -23.09
N HIS A 87 -17.76 4.24 -22.33
CA HIS A 87 -16.85 4.23 -21.18
C HIS A 87 -15.57 3.46 -21.53
N ILE A 88 -14.45 3.74 -20.83
CA ILE A 88 -13.17 3.06 -21.08
C ILE A 88 -13.24 1.55 -20.84
N THR A 89 -14.17 1.10 -20.00
CA THR A 89 -14.43 -0.34 -19.79
C THR A 89 -14.96 -1.06 -21.04
N ALA A 90 -15.40 -0.33 -22.08
CA ALA A 90 -15.73 -0.89 -23.38
C ALA A 90 -14.49 -1.25 -24.21
N LEU A 91 -13.30 -0.78 -23.82
CA LEU A 91 -12.06 -0.93 -24.58
C LEU A 91 -11.68 -2.39 -24.85
N PRO A 92 -11.73 -3.32 -23.87
CA PRO A 92 -11.41 -4.73 -24.14
C PRO A 92 -12.39 -5.39 -25.13
N VAL A 93 -13.61 -4.87 -25.25
CA VAL A 93 -14.66 -5.41 -26.12
C VAL A 93 -14.54 -4.83 -27.53
N LEU A 94 -14.22 -3.54 -27.65
CA LEU A 94 -14.14 -2.83 -28.93
C LEU A 94 -12.76 -2.87 -29.58
N ALA A 95 -11.67 -2.95 -28.80
CA ALA A 95 -10.30 -2.95 -29.31
C ALA A 95 -10.00 -4.06 -30.34
N PRO A 96 -10.48 -5.32 -30.15
CA PRO A 96 -10.25 -6.41 -31.10
C PRO A 96 -10.96 -6.19 -32.44
N ILE A 97 -12.18 -5.64 -32.41
CA ILE A 97 -13.05 -5.46 -33.58
C ILE A 97 -12.98 -4.05 -34.19
N ALA A 98 -12.10 -3.19 -33.67
CA ALA A 98 -11.97 -1.82 -34.12
C ALA A 98 -11.40 -1.76 -35.55
N ARG A 99 -12.12 -1.05 -36.44
CA ARG A 99 -11.76 -0.91 -37.84
C ARG A 99 -10.53 -0.02 -38.04
N TYR A 100 -10.40 1.03 -37.24
CA TYR A 100 -9.32 2.01 -37.36
C TYR A 100 -8.55 2.17 -36.05
N LYS A 101 -7.23 2.04 -36.14
CA LYS A 101 -6.29 2.08 -35.01
C LYS A 101 -5.22 3.12 -35.24
N ILE A 102 -4.84 3.83 -34.17
CA ILE A 102 -3.73 4.80 -34.15
C ILE A 102 -2.78 4.41 -33.02
N TRP A 103 -1.48 4.33 -33.33
CA TRP A 103 -0.42 4.08 -32.36
C TRP A 103 0.28 5.38 -31.98
N LEU A 104 0.39 5.62 -30.68
CA LEU A 104 1.08 6.77 -30.12
C LEU A 104 2.52 6.43 -29.77
N ARG A 105 3.42 7.38 -30.08
CA ARG A 105 4.79 7.37 -29.60
C ARG A 105 4.81 7.65 -28.09
N PRO A 106 5.86 7.24 -27.35
CA PRO A 106 5.95 7.46 -25.91
C PRO A 106 5.77 8.93 -25.47
N ASN A 107 6.26 9.87 -26.27
CA ASN A 107 6.09 11.31 -26.05
C ASN A 107 4.62 11.79 -26.10
N GLY A 108 3.74 11.03 -26.76
CA GLY A 108 2.33 11.32 -26.94
C GLY A 108 1.38 10.64 -25.95
N VAL A 109 1.87 9.60 -25.25
CA VAL A 109 1.04 8.80 -24.32
C VAL A 109 0.62 9.62 -23.11
N MET A 110 1.56 10.28 -22.43
CA MET A 110 1.26 11.10 -21.25
C MET A 110 0.32 12.27 -21.58
N PRO A 111 0.58 13.10 -22.63
CA PRO A 111 -0.35 14.13 -23.04
C PRO A 111 -1.75 13.60 -23.34
N PHE A 112 -1.87 12.44 -23.98
CA PHE A 112 -3.16 11.81 -24.25
C PHE A 112 -3.89 11.39 -22.96
N LEU A 113 -3.19 10.76 -22.02
CA LEU A 113 -3.75 10.36 -20.72
C LEU A 113 -4.15 11.54 -19.82
N TYR A 114 -3.54 12.71 -19.98
CA TYR A 114 -3.92 13.91 -19.24
C TYR A 114 -5.07 14.71 -19.88
N GLY A 115 -5.44 14.38 -21.12
CA GLY A 115 -6.49 15.09 -21.86
C GLY A 115 -5.98 16.22 -22.74
N GLY A 116 -4.78 16.08 -23.27
CA GLY A 116 -4.27 16.90 -24.36
C GLY A 116 -4.78 16.46 -25.72
N ASN A 117 -4.67 17.36 -26.70
CA ASN A 117 -4.89 17.04 -28.11
C ASN A 117 -3.73 16.18 -28.64
N ILE A 118 -4.01 15.29 -29.58
CA ILE A 118 -2.97 14.50 -30.25
C ILE A 118 -2.52 15.27 -31.49
N VAL A 119 -1.29 15.79 -31.42
CA VAL A 119 -0.62 16.41 -32.57
C VAL A 119 0.11 15.35 -33.39
N LYS A 120 0.45 15.69 -34.64
CA LYS A 120 1.16 14.77 -35.53
C LYS A 120 2.46 14.22 -34.94
N ALA A 121 3.21 15.02 -34.19
CA ALA A 121 4.45 14.59 -33.53
C ALA A 121 4.25 13.44 -32.51
N HIS A 122 3.03 13.26 -32.00
CA HIS A 122 2.66 12.21 -31.05
C HIS A 122 2.24 10.91 -31.76
N VAL A 123 1.94 10.95 -33.05
CA VAL A 123 1.48 9.78 -33.82
C VAL A 123 2.69 9.00 -34.33
N GLY A 124 2.74 7.71 -34.01
CA GLY A 124 3.74 6.77 -34.51
C GLY A 124 3.29 6.12 -35.81
N ARG A 125 2.12 5.47 -35.77
CA ARG A 125 1.52 4.74 -36.89
C ARG A 125 0.02 4.96 -36.90
N TRP A 126 -0.61 4.92 -38.06
CA TRP A 126 -2.06 4.83 -38.19
C TRP A 126 -2.45 3.74 -39.19
N SER A 127 -3.72 3.34 -39.17
CA SER A 127 -4.29 2.44 -40.18
C SER A 127 -4.45 3.17 -41.51
N GLN A 128 -4.17 2.49 -42.63
CA GLN A 128 -4.36 3.04 -43.98
C GLN A 128 -5.86 3.32 -44.21
N ASP A 129 -6.18 4.41 -44.90
CA ASP A 129 -7.54 4.84 -45.23
C ASP A 129 -8.45 5.25 -44.06
N CYS A 130 -7.89 5.88 -43.02
CA CYS A 130 -8.71 6.48 -41.95
C CYS A 130 -9.44 7.75 -42.45
N PRO A 131 -10.78 7.78 -42.47
CA PRO A 131 -11.58 8.94 -42.87
C PRO A 131 -11.62 10.02 -41.78
N GLU A 132 -12.18 11.18 -42.13
CA GLU A 132 -12.45 12.28 -41.21
C GLU A 132 -13.66 11.98 -40.33
N HIS A 133 -13.61 12.44 -39.07
CA HIS A 133 -14.71 12.37 -38.10
C HIS A 133 -15.18 10.96 -37.72
N LEU A 134 -14.33 9.94 -37.88
CA LEU A 134 -14.61 8.56 -37.46
C LEU A 134 -13.94 8.17 -36.16
N GLY A 135 -14.55 7.21 -35.47
CA GLY A 135 -14.08 6.67 -34.21
C GLY A 135 -12.88 5.76 -34.39
N VAL A 136 -11.81 6.03 -33.66
CA VAL A 136 -10.54 5.26 -33.69
C VAL A 136 -10.21 4.75 -32.30
N VAL A 137 -9.54 3.60 -32.24
CA VAL A 137 -8.94 3.09 -31.00
C VAL A 137 -7.45 3.43 -30.98
N ILE A 138 -6.99 3.89 -29.83
CA ILE A 138 -5.64 4.38 -29.61
C ILE A 138 -4.85 3.31 -28.90
N TYR A 139 -3.64 3.07 -29.38
CA TYR A 139 -2.71 2.07 -28.88
C TYR A 139 -1.36 2.71 -28.50
N THR A 140 -0.64 2.10 -27.57
CA THR A 140 0.81 2.33 -27.42
C THR A 140 1.56 1.67 -28.58
N MET A 141 2.85 1.99 -28.75
CA MET A 141 3.71 1.26 -29.70
C MET A 141 3.82 -0.24 -29.39
N ASP A 142 3.55 -0.65 -28.15
CA ASP A 142 3.59 -2.05 -27.68
C ASP A 142 2.22 -2.76 -27.82
N ASP A 143 1.35 -2.27 -28.70
CA ASP A 143 0.01 -2.83 -28.96
C ASP A 143 -0.94 -2.91 -27.75
N VAL A 144 -0.73 -2.05 -26.73
CA VAL A 144 -1.65 -1.93 -25.59
C VAL A 144 -2.72 -0.87 -25.89
N PRO A 145 -4.03 -1.19 -25.84
CA PRO A 145 -5.08 -0.21 -26.10
C PRO A 145 -5.18 0.79 -24.93
N LEU A 146 -5.14 2.09 -25.24
CA LEU A 146 -5.18 3.20 -24.28
C LEU A 146 -6.54 3.87 -24.18
N GLY A 147 -7.31 3.90 -25.26
CA GLY A 147 -8.61 4.59 -25.28
C GLY A 147 -9.22 4.75 -26.67
N PHE A 148 -10.29 5.53 -26.75
CA PHE A 148 -10.96 5.89 -28.00
C PHE A 148 -10.72 7.37 -28.34
N GLY A 149 -10.73 7.66 -29.64
CA GLY A 149 -10.66 9.01 -30.17
C GLY A 149 -11.53 9.17 -31.40
N VAL A 150 -11.57 10.39 -31.93
CA VAL A 150 -12.22 10.70 -33.21
C VAL A 150 -11.26 11.51 -34.06
N THR A 151 -11.02 11.09 -35.30
CA THR A 151 -10.13 11.81 -36.21
C THR A 151 -10.70 13.17 -36.60
N ALA A 152 -9.87 14.22 -36.60
CA ALA A 152 -10.27 15.51 -37.19
C ALA A 152 -9.87 15.63 -38.66
N LYS A 153 -8.84 14.90 -39.11
CA LYS A 153 -8.32 14.93 -40.47
C LYS A 153 -8.10 13.52 -40.99
N SER A 154 -8.24 13.34 -42.30
CA SER A 154 -8.03 12.04 -42.96
C SER A 154 -6.56 11.63 -42.84
N ALA A 155 -6.28 10.33 -42.98
CA ALA A 155 -4.90 9.84 -43.01
C ALA A 155 -4.06 10.56 -44.10
N ALA A 156 -4.62 10.80 -45.29
CA ALA A 156 -3.94 11.51 -46.37
C ALA A 156 -3.66 12.99 -46.01
N ALA A 157 -4.65 13.71 -45.47
CA ALA A 157 -4.48 15.11 -45.07
C ALA A 157 -3.56 15.26 -43.84
N GLY A 158 -3.57 14.28 -42.94
CA GLY A 158 -2.67 14.23 -41.77
C GLY A 158 -1.20 14.16 -42.14
N GLN A 159 -0.88 13.47 -43.25
CA GLN A 159 0.49 13.25 -43.71
C GLN A 159 1.14 14.53 -44.25
N GLN A 160 0.34 15.52 -44.64
CA GLN A 160 0.80 16.82 -45.14
C GLN A 160 0.86 17.92 -44.06
N LEU A 161 0.41 17.64 -42.82
CA LEU A 161 0.46 18.63 -41.74
C LEU A 161 1.87 18.82 -41.16
N GLY A 162 2.15 20.04 -40.71
CA GLY A 162 3.31 20.32 -39.85
C GLY A 162 3.25 19.57 -38.51
N PRO A 163 4.38 19.48 -37.78
CA PRO A 163 4.51 18.67 -36.56
C PRO A 163 3.55 19.09 -35.42
N THR A 164 3.10 20.35 -35.41
CA THR A 164 2.14 20.92 -34.44
C THR A 164 0.67 20.77 -34.86
N GLY A 165 0.40 20.22 -36.04
CA GLY A 165 -0.96 20.04 -36.54
C GLY A 165 -1.74 19.07 -35.67
N VAL A 166 -2.92 19.49 -35.20
CA VAL A 166 -3.84 18.63 -34.44
C VAL A 166 -4.44 17.58 -35.39
N VAL A 167 -4.09 16.32 -35.14
CA VAL A 167 -4.62 15.17 -35.89
C VAL A 167 -5.90 14.67 -35.23
N MET A 168 -5.95 14.76 -33.90
CA MET A 168 -7.08 14.29 -33.11
C MET A 168 -7.41 15.29 -31.98
N PRO A 169 -8.60 15.92 -32.01
CA PRO A 169 -9.04 16.80 -30.96
C PRO A 169 -9.42 15.99 -29.73
N LEU A 170 -9.25 16.60 -28.57
CA LEU A 170 -9.64 16.05 -27.29
C LEU A 170 -11.13 15.64 -27.31
N GLN A 171 -11.39 14.35 -27.07
CA GLN A 171 -12.71 13.89 -26.68
C GLN A 171 -12.73 13.71 -25.16
N ARG A 172 -13.54 14.52 -24.48
CA ARG A 172 -13.70 14.48 -23.01
C ARG A 172 -14.21 13.14 -22.47
N THR A 173 -14.66 12.25 -23.35
CA THR A 173 -15.38 11.02 -22.99
C THR A 173 -14.48 9.79 -22.82
N THR A 174 -13.15 9.96 -22.91
CA THR A 174 -12.29 8.79 -23.15
C THR A 174 -10.97 8.76 -22.44
N ILE A 175 -10.93 9.32 -21.24
CA ILE A 175 -9.73 9.32 -20.43
C ILE A 175 -10.12 8.85 -19.04
N VAL A 176 -9.21 8.11 -18.41
CA VAL A 176 -9.23 7.49 -17.08
C VAL A 176 -9.94 8.30 -15.98
N LYS A 177 -10.15 9.61 -16.17
CA LYS A 177 -10.97 10.51 -15.35
C LYS A 177 -12.44 10.07 -15.18
N ASP A 178 -13.07 9.41 -16.14
CA ASP A 178 -14.50 9.03 -16.01
C ASP A 178 -14.73 7.81 -15.11
N VAL A 179 -13.75 6.90 -14.97
CA VAL A 179 -13.82 5.78 -14.01
C VAL A 179 -13.78 6.31 -12.57
N ALA A 180 -13.05 7.39 -12.33
CA ALA A 180 -12.92 8.02 -11.01
C ALA A 180 -14.18 8.80 -10.58
N LYS A 181 -15.07 9.19 -11.51
CA LYS A 181 -16.31 9.93 -11.18
C LYS A 181 -17.53 9.03 -11.05
N ASP A 182 -17.62 7.93 -11.78
CA ASP A 182 -18.82 7.08 -11.82
C ASP A 182 -18.85 5.98 -10.73
N GLY A 183 -17.86 5.91 -9.84
CA GLY A 183 -17.92 5.15 -8.58
C GLY A 183 -18.82 5.78 -7.50
N GLN A 184 -19.21 7.04 -7.67
CA GLN A 184 -20.16 7.72 -6.79
C GLN A 184 -21.54 7.76 -7.45
N THR A 185 -22.48 6.92 -7.02
CA THR A 185 -23.93 7.23 -6.91
C THR A 185 -24.73 5.99 -6.53
N HIS A 186 -24.94 5.80 -5.23
CA HIS A 186 -26.26 5.80 -4.56
C HIS A 186 -26.05 5.30 -3.14
N LEU A 187 -25.68 6.22 -2.24
CA LEU A 187 -25.88 6.05 -0.81
C LEU A 187 -27.39 5.94 -0.57
N GLY A 188 -27.77 4.90 0.18
CA GLY A 188 -29.08 4.80 0.78
C GLY A 188 -29.31 5.98 1.71
N ARG A 189 -30.58 6.35 1.85
CA ARG A 189 -31.06 7.24 2.92
C ARG A 189 -30.53 6.71 4.25
N ASN A 190 -29.55 7.40 4.82
CA ASN A 190 -29.36 7.67 6.24
C ASN A 190 -28.21 8.67 6.30
N GLY A 191 -28.47 9.84 6.89
CA GLY A 191 -27.62 11.02 6.78
C GLY A 191 -26.29 10.89 7.52
N GLU A 192 -25.26 10.41 6.83
CA GLU A 192 -23.86 10.71 7.13
C GLU A 192 -23.25 11.54 6.00
N PRO A 193 -22.43 12.56 6.30
CA PRO A 193 -21.84 13.42 5.30
C PRO A 193 -20.78 12.64 4.50
N SER A 194 -21.09 12.39 3.22
CA SER A 194 -20.14 11.84 2.25
C SER A 194 -18.98 12.82 2.03
N SER A 195 -17.81 12.48 2.59
CA SER A 195 -16.53 13.09 2.28
C SER A 195 -16.31 13.12 0.76
N VAL A 196 -16.36 14.33 0.21
CA VAL A 196 -15.81 14.64 -1.10
C VAL A 196 -14.31 14.37 -0.98
N TYR A 197 -13.75 13.44 -1.76
CA TYR A 197 -12.31 13.18 -1.79
C TYR A 197 -11.57 14.45 -2.24
N ALA A 198 -11.27 15.29 -1.26
CA ALA A 198 -10.41 16.44 -1.42
C ALA A 198 -9.00 15.90 -1.68
N THR A 199 -8.39 16.30 -2.78
CA THR A 199 -6.94 16.34 -2.89
C THR A 199 -6.42 17.08 -1.66
N MET A 200 -5.77 16.36 -0.75
CA MET A 200 -5.28 16.95 0.50
C MET A 200 -4.02 17.72 0.18
N LYS A 201 -4.13 19.05 0.16
CA LYS A 201 -2.96 19.90 0.26
C LYS A 201 -2.48 19.85 1.70
N LEU A 202 -1.58 18.92 2.04
CA LEU A 202 -1.05 18.75 3.40
C LEU A 202 -0.58 20.07 4.04
N ALA A 203 -0.13 21.05 3.25
CA ALA A 203 0.25 22.39 3.70
C ALA A 203 -0.94 23.27 4.16
N GLN A 204 -2.16 23.00 3.67
CA GLN A 204 -3.39 23.78 3.91
C GLN A 204 -4.43 23.01 4.76
N VAL A 205 -4.10 21.80 5.23
CA VAL A 205 -4.99 21.04 6.12
C VAL A 205 -4.77 21.51 7.56
N ASP A 206 -5.82 22.10 8.14
CA ASP A 206 -5.85 22.54 9.54
C ASP A 206 -6.21 21.41 10.51
N SER A 207 -7.02 20.44 10.06
CA SER A 207 -7.35 19.24 10.82
C SER A 207 -7.55 18.02 9.93
N LEU A 208 -7.10 16.85 10.39
CA LEU A 208 -7.17 15.57 9.69
C LEU A 208 -7.62 14.47 10.67
N GLU A 209 -8.75 13.84 10.36
CA GLU A 209 -9.28 12.72 11.12
C GLU A 209 -8.82 11.39 10.50
N LEU A 210 -8.21 10.52 11.30
CA LEU A 210 -7.76 9.20 10.88
C LEU A 210 -8.30 8.15 11.86
N PRO A 211 -8.50 6.90 11.44
CA PRO A 211 -8.68 5.80 12.38
C PRO A 211 -7.40 5.63 13.19
N ALA A 212 -7.53 5.07 14.39
CA ALA A 212 -6.37 4.77 15.23
C ALA A 212 -5.31 3.94 14.48
N SER A 213 -4.06 4.38 14.58
CA SER A 213 -2.93 3.76 13.90
C SER A 213 -2.63 2.39 14.51
N ALA A 214 -2.18 1.45 13.67
CA ALA A 214 -1.70 0.14 14.07
C ALA A 214 -0.20 0.06 13.79
N ASP A 215 0.59 -0.03 14.83
CA ASP A 215 2.04 -0.13 14.76
C ASP A 215 2.46 -1.60 14.81
N MET A 216 2.86 -2.14 13.67
CA MET A 216 3.20 -3.56 13.56
C MET A 216 4.66 -3.87 13.92
N HIS A 217 5.41 -2.92 14.51
CA HIS A 217 6.77 -3.16 14.96
C HIS A 217 7.18 -2.20 16.09
N VAL A 218 7.18 -2.66 17.34
CA VAL A 218 7.56 -1.82 18.49
C VAL A 218 8.36 -2.57 19.56
N HIS A 219 9.29 -1.85 20.20
CA HIS A 219 10.07 -2.32 21.34
C HIS A 219 9.68 -1.59 22.63
N LEU A 220 9.06 -2.30 23.57
CA LEU A 220 8.56 -1.73 24.83
C LEU A 220 9.48 -1.94 26.04
N ARG A 221 10.55 -2.73 25.89
CA ARG A 221 11.54 -3.00 26.95
C ARG A 221 10.90 -3.58 28.22
N GLN A 222 11.63 -3.61 29.34
CA GLN A 222 11.16 -4.15 30.62
C GLN A 222 11.55 -3.21 31.76
N GLY A 223 10.87 -3.31 32.90
CA GLY A 223 11.11 -2.48 34.08
C GLY A 223 10.71 -1.02 33.87
N GLU A 224 11.47 -0.09 34.46
CA GLU A 224 11.17 1.35 34.46
C GLU A 224 11.00 1.94 33.05
N MET A 225 11.74 1.41 32.05
CA MET A 225 11.61 1.86 30.66
C MET A 225 10.25 1.49 30.04
N MET A 226 9.68 0.35 30.43
CA MET A 226 8.36 -0.08 29.98
C MET A 226 7.29 0.86 30.54
N ASP A 227 7.38 1.19 31.82
CA ASP A 227 6.42 2.08 32.50
C ASP A 227 6.44 3.50 31.89
N LEU A 228 7.60 3.95 31.42
CA LEU A 228 7.73 5.22 30.69
C LEU A 228 7.19 5.16 29.26
N VAL A 229 7.48 4.10 28.51
CA VAL A 229 7.23 4.05 27.05
C VAL A 229 5.81 3.61 26.70
N VAL A 230 5.23 2.72 27.50
CA VAL A 230 3.91 2.14 27.21
C VAL A 230 2.79 3.19 27.14
N PRO A 231 2.67 4.16 28.08
CA PRO A 231 1.65 5.21 27.98
C PRO A 231 1.81 6.08 26.72
N LEU A 232 3.04 6.24 26.22
CA LEU A 232 3.35 7.06 25.06
C LEU A 232 2.85 6.46 23.73
N ILE A 233 2.49 5.16 23.71
CA ILE A 233 1.86 4.51 22.55
C ILE A 233 0.58 5.23 22.17
N ARG A 234 -0.28 5.53 23.16
CA ARG A 234 -1.53 6.24 22.90
C ARG A 234 -1.26 7.69 22.52
N GLN A 235 -0.24 8.33 23.09
CA GLN A 235 0.15 9.68 22.68
C GLN A 235 0.53 9.75 21.18
N GLY A 236 1.15 8.69 20.64
CA GLY A 236 1.45 8.55 19.21
C GLY A 236 0.25 8.23 18.30
N GLY A 237 -0.97 8.14 18.86
CA GLY A 237 -2.19 7.82 18.12
C GLY A 237 -2.36 6.35 17.77
N VAL A 238 -1.65 5.46 18.47
CA VAL A 238 -1.64 4.02 18.20
C VAL A 238 -2.51 3.30 19.20
N ASP A 239 -3.42 2.44 18.72
CA ASP A 239 -4.26 1.58 19.56
C ASP A 239 -3.84 0.10 19.49
N THR A 240 -3.16 -0.30 18.43
CA THR A 240 -2.83 -1.68 18.13
C THR A 240 -1.34 -1.75 17.93
N VAL A 241 -0.67 -2.59 18.70
CA VAL A 241 0.78 -2.73 18.65
C VAL A 241 1.17 -4.18 18.50
N PHE A 242 2.11 -4.44 17.59
CA PHE A 242 2.81 -5.71 17.54
C PHE A 242 4.12 -5.58 18.30
N VAL A 243 4.13 -6.17 19.49
CA VAL A 243 5.27 -6.08 20.40
C VAL A 243 6.31 -7.07 19.93
N MET A 244 7.43 -6.53 19.45
CA MET A 244 8.60 -7.33 19.14
C MET A 244 9.23 -7.76 20.45
N ALA A 245 9.19 -9.06 20.70
CA ALA A 245 9.72 -9.68 21.91
C ALA A 245 11.27 -9.66 21.99
N SER A 246 11.93 -8.70 21.33
CA SER A 246 13.36 -8.50 21.53
C SER A 246 13.60 -7.69 22.80
N CYS A 247 14.26 -8.36 23.74
CA CYS A 247 15.02 -7.69 24.78
C CYS A 247 16.21 -7.03 24.07
N SER A 248 16.21 -5.70 23.87
CA SER A 248 17.52 -5.04 23.76
C SER A 248 18.08 -5.03 25.16
N ILE A 249 18.91 -6.04 25.44
CA ILE A 249 19.72 -6.14 26.64
C ILE A 249 20.76 -5.02 26.57
N PHE A 250 20.38 -3.84 27.04
CA PHE A 250 21.32 -2.78 27.38
C PHE A 250 20.80 -2.02 28.60
N ALA A 251 20.55 -2.75 29.68
CA ALA A 251 20.75 -2.19 31.00
C ALA A 251 22.09 -2.72 31.51
N LEU A 252 22.93 -1.80 31.95
CA LEU A 252 24.20 -2.02 32.63
C LEU A 252 23.99 -2.74 33.98
N GLN A 253 23.51 -3.98 33.95
CA GLN A 253 23.57 -4.87 35.11
C GLN A 253 23.96 -6.30 34.69
N PRO A 254 24.92 -6.93 35.38
CA PRO A 254 25.41 -8.28 35.07
C PRO A 254 24.42 -9.42 35.33
N ASN A 255 23.13 -9.13 35.56
CA ASN A 255 22.09 -10.10 35.94
C ASN A 255 20.85 -10.09 35.01
N LEU A 256 20.96 -9.61 33.75
CA LEU A 256 19.78 -9.30 32.92
C LEU A 256 19.09 -10.50 32.24
N GLN A 257 17.85 -10.71 32.71
CA GLN A 257 16.59 -11.15 32.07
C GLN A 257 16.62 -11.93 30.73
N PRO A 258 16.04 -13.16 30.70
CA PRO A 258 16.02 -14.02 29.53
C PRO A 258 15.10 -13.51 28.40
N PRO A 259 15.40 -13.85 27.14
CA PRO A 259 14.49 -13.60 26.02
C PRO A 259 13.13 -14.30 26.24
N ILE A 260 12.07 -13.74 25.66
CA ILE A 260 10.73 -14.33 25.72
C ILE A 260 10.66 -15.51 24.76
N THR A 261 10.99 -16.70 25.26
CA THR A 261 11.08 -17.95 24.48
C THR A 261 9.92 -18.91 24.75
N SER A 262 9.11 -18.66 25.77
CA SER A 262 7.95 -19.47 26.12
C SER A 262 6.63 -18.70 25.97
N VAL A 263 5.56 -19.44 25.69
CA VAL A 263 4.19 -18.90 25.61
C VAL A 263 3.79 -18.27 26.95
N ALA A 264 4.13 -18.90 28.07
CA ALA A 264 3.85 -18.39 29.41
C ALA A 264 4.48 -17.00 29.66
N GLN A 265 5.75 -16.82 29.30
CA GLN A 265 6.42 -15.52 29.44
C GLN A 265 5.80 -14.45 28.53
N ALA A 266 5.39 -14.82 27.31
CA ALA A 266 4.75 -13.89 26.39
C ALA A 266 3.39 -13.42 26.93
N LEU A 267 2.61 -14.33 27.51
CA LEU A 267 1.32 -14.01 28.14
C LEU A 267 1.50 -13.17 29.40
N GLU A 268 2.46 -13.51 30.26
CA GLU A 268 2.76 -12.72 31.46
C GLU A 268 3.20 -11.30 31.09
N TYR A 269 4.08 -11.16 30.08
CA TYR A 269 4.52 -9.86 29.61
C TYR A 269 3.36 -9.05 29.03
N ARG A 270 2.48 -9.67 28.23
CA ARG A 270 1.25 -9.03 27.73
C ARG A 270 0.38 -8.52 28.87
N ASP A 271 0.21 -9.31 29.91
CA ASP A 271 -0.66 -8.96 31.03
C ASP A 271 -0.05 -7.80 31.85
N ARG A 272 1.29 -7.73 31.98
CA ARG A 272 1.99 -6.55 32.52
C ARG A 272 1.77 -5.30 31.67
N LEU A 273 1.87 -5.41 30.34
CA LEU A 273 1.64 -4.27 29.43
C LEU A 273 0.20 -3.75 29.53
N ARG A 274 -0.79 -4.66 29.59
CA ARG A 274 -2.20 -4.31 29.79
C ARG A 274 -2.48 -3.67 31.14
N ALA A 275 -1.70 -3.99 32.17
CA ALA A 275 -1.83 -3.36 33.48
C ALA A 275 -1.39 -1.89 33.46
N VAL A 276 -0.40 -1.54 32.63
CA VAL A 276 0.05 -0.15 32.46
C VAL A 276 -0.91 0.63 31.56
N GLU A 277 -1.32 0.07 30.42
CA GLU A 277 -2.27 0.71 29.51
C GLU A 277 -3.31 -0.29 28.97
N PRO A 278 -4.54 -0.29 29.52
CA PRO A 278 -5.55 -1.30 29.17
C PRO A 278 -6.21 -1.06 27.82
N ASN A 279 -6.11 0.14 27.25
CA ASN A 279 -6.83 0.51 26.04
C ASN A 279 -6.05 0.22 24.75
N VAL A 280 -4.86 -0.39 24.85
CA VAL A 280 -4.05 -0.79 23.70
C VAL A 280 -4.19 -2.29 23.48
N HIS A 281 -4.39 -2.67 22.22
CA HIS A 281 -4.41 -4.07 21.79
C HIS A 281 -2.99 -4.54 21.49
N TYR A 282 -2.43 -5.31 22.42
CA TYR A 282 -1.09 -5.92 22.29
C TYR A 282 -1.16 -7.25 21.55
N LEU A 283 -0.57 -7.29 20.36
CA LEU A 283 -0.23 -8.52 19.66
C LEU A 283 1.17 -8.94 20.09
N MET A 284 1.26 -10.13 20.67
CA MET A 284 2.54 -10.67 21.12
C MET A 284 3.20 -11.46 19.99
N SER A 285 4.51 -11.32 19.90
CA SER A 285 5.36 -12.22 19.12
C SER A 285 6.15 -13.12 20.07
N LEU A 286 6.50 -14.32 19.59
CA LEU A 286 7.59 -15.07 20.18
C LEU A 286 8.91 -14.61 19.59
N PHE A 287 9.90 -14.44 20.45
CA PHE A 287 11.25 -14.13 20.03
C PHE A 287 11.96 -15.41 19.63
N ARG A 288 12.38 -15.49 18.36
CA ARG A 288 13.21 -16.58 17.87
C ARG A 288 14.62 -16.08 17.62
N GLN A 289 15.37 -15.96 18.71
CA GLN A 289 16.81 -16.23 18.68
C GLN A 289 16.99 -17.74 18.82
N LEU A 290 18.09 -18.28 18.30
CA LEU A 290 18.45 -19.69 18.15
C LEU A 290 18.42 -20.45 19.50
N HIS A 291 17.24 -20.65 20.09
CA HIS A 291 17.09 -21.51 21.26
C HIS A 291 16.52 -22.86 20.79
N PRO A 292 17.20 -23.98 21.09
CA PRO A 292 16.74 -25.33 20.74
C PRO A 292 15.33 -25.68 21.23
N SER A 293 14.71 -24.84 22.06
CA SER A 293 13.37 -25.05 22.61
C SER A 293 12.22 -24.58 21.71
N VAL A 294 12.46 -23.82 20.62
CA VAL A 294 11.37 -23.43 19.71
C VAL A 294 11.10 -24.56 18.72
N THR A 295 10.44 -25.59 19.23
CA THR A 295 10.03 -26.76 18.47
C THR A 295 8.69 -26.52 17.77
N PRO A 296 8.31 -27.34 16.77
CA PRO A 296 6.98 -27.26 16.17
C PRO A 296 5.84 -27.31 17.20
N GLU A 297 6.02 -28.02 18.32
CA GLU A 297 5.03 -28.11 19.39
C GLU A 297 4.79 -26.75 20.07
N VAL A 298 5.85 -25.97 20.29
CA VAL A 298 5.72 -24.61 20.84
C VAL A 298 4.98 -23.69 19.87
N ILE A 299 5.11 -23.90 18.55
CA ILE A 299 4.35 -23.15 17.55
C ILE A 299 2.86 -23.46 17.61
N VAL A 300 2.50 -24.73 17.81
CA VAL A 300 1.10 -25.14 18.01
C VAL A 300 0.54 -24.54 19.29
N GLU A 301 1.30 -24.59 20.39
CA GLU A 301 0.92 -23.96 21.67
C GLU A 301 0.76 -22.44 21.53
N ALA A 302 1.70 -21.79 20.84
CA ALA A 302 1.67 -20.36 20.58
C ALA A 302 0.44 -19.94 19.77
N ALA A 303 0.12 -20.70 18.72
CA ALA A 303 -1.08 -20.48 17.91
C ALA A 303 -2.35 -20.65 18.75
N ALA A 304 -2.41 -21.69 19.59
CA ALA A 304 -3.53 -21.91 20.51
C ALA A 304 -3.67 -20.80 21.56
N ALA A 305 -2.55 -20.21 22.01
CA ALA A 305 -2.52 -19.10 22.95
C ALA A 305 -2.80 -17.72 22.32
N GLY A 306 -2.94 -17.65 20.98
CA GLY A 306 -3.23 -16.41 20.25
C GLY A 306 -2.01 -15.53 20.01
N ILE A 307 -0.81 -16.10 19.97
CA ILE A 307 0.41 -15.39 19.55
C ILE A 307 0.33 -15.12 18.04
N ALA A 308 0.61 -13.88 17.63
CA ALA A 308 0.36 -13.43 16.27
C ALA A 308 1.49 -13.78 15.29
N GLY A 309 2.71 -14.02 15.78
CA GLY A 309 3.84 -14.35 14.92
C GLY A 309 5.14 -14.66 15.66
N VAL A 310 6.19 -14.91 14.88
CA VAL A 310 7.54 -15.22 15.33
C VAL A 310 8.51 -14.26 14.67
N LYS A 311 9.38 -13.62 15.46
CA LYS A 311 10.42 -12.72 14.95
C LYS A 311 11.75 -13.43 14.82
N MET A 312 12.33 -13.40 13.61
CA MET A 312 13.63 -13.95 13.28
C MET A 312 14.68 -12.84 13.13
N TYR A 313 15.83 -13.03 13.78
CA TYR A 313 17.02 -12.20 13.65
C TYR A 313 18.20 -13.02 13.09
N PRO A 314 18.81 -12.60 11.97
CA PRO A 314 20.05 -13.16 11.48
C PRO A 314 21.21 -12.90 12.46
N GLN A 315 22.21 -13.77 12.48
CA GLN A 315 23.40 -13.62 13.33
C GLN A 315 24.17 -12.32 12.99
N GLY A 316 24.92 -11.73 13.91
CA GLY A 316 25.87 -10.62 13.65
C GLY A 316 25.33 -9.24 13.22
N VAL A 317 24.05 -9.09 12.87
CA VAL A 317 23.52 -7.83 12.30
C VAL A 317 23.26 -6.71 13.31
N THR A 318 22.72 -6.96 14.52
CA THR A 318 22.29 -5.90 15.47
C THR A 318 22.92 -6.09 16.86
N THR A 319 22.78 -5.14 17.79
CA THR A 319 23.46 -5.18 19.10
C THR A 319 23.22 -6.54 19.82
N ASN A 320 24.28 -7.33 20.01
CA ASN A 320 24.31 -8.72 20.53
C ASN A 320 23.57 -9.81 19.71
N SER A 321 23.69 -9.79 18.38
CA SER A 321 23.28 -10.88 17.48
C SER A 321 24.29 -12.05 17.36
N ASP A 322 25.20 -12.25 18.30
CA ASP A 322 26.24 -13.30 18.24
C ASP A 322 25.69 -14.75 18.24
N SER A 323 24.38 -14.92 18.49
CA SER A 323 23.67 -16.22 18.56
C SER A 323 22.47 -16.31 17.60
N GLY A 324 22.54 -15.68 16.41
CA GLY A 324 21.48 -15.75 15.40
C GLY A 324 21.52 -16.99 14.50
N VAL A 325 20.55 -17.09 13.58
CA VAL A 325 20.35 -18.23 12.66
C VAL A 325 21.56 -18.47 11.75
N VAL A 326 22.19 -19.65 11.87
CA VAL A 326 23.35 -20.09 11.07
C VAL A 326 22.92 -20.56 9.68
N SER A 327 21.78 -21.26 9.58
CA SER A 327 21.16 -21.65 8.31
C SER A 327 19.64 -21.65 8.43
N VAL A 328 18.96 -21.03 7.45
CA VAL A 328 17.49 -21.04 7.33
C VAL A 328 16.97 -22.46 7.09
N ASP A 329 17.80 -23.34 6.54
CA ASP A 329 17.46 -24.73 6.21
C ASP A 329 17.25 -25.60 7.46
N ASP A 330 17.92 -25.30 8.57
CA ASP A 330 17.76 -26.02 9.85
C ASP A 330 16.37 -25.82 10.47
N TYR A 331 15.63 -24.82 10.00
CA TYR A 331 14.35 -24.40 10.54
C TYR A 331 13.15 -24.73 9.65
N ALA A 332 13.37 -25.50 8.58
CA ALA A 332 12.34 -25.90 7.64
C ALA A 332 11.11 -26.52 8.33
N ALA A 333 11.33 -27.39 9.32
CA ALA A 333 10.25 -28.04 10.07
C ALA A 333 9.36 -27.04 10.83
N VAL A 334 9.95 -25.95 11.33
CA VAL A 334 9.20 -24.95 12.10
C VAL A 334 8.49 -23.96 11.17
N PHE A 335 9.10 -23.60 10.04
CA PHE A 335 8.42 -22.80 9.01
C PHE A 335 7.23 -23.54 8.39
N ALA A 336 7.36 -24.84 8.19
CA ALA A 336 6.24 -25.68 7.75
C ALA A 336 5.10 -25.67 8.76
N GLU A 337 5.39 -25.76 10.07
CA GLU A 337 4.33 -25.71 11.10
C GLU A 337 3.73 -24.30 11.23
N MET A 338 4.54 -23.25 11.12
CA MET A 338 4.04 -21.88 11.05
C MET A 338 3.10 -21.66 9.85
N GLU A 339 3.41 -22.25 8.69
CA GLU A 339 2.52 -22.21 7.53
C GLU A 339 1.19 -22.92 7.82
N ARG A 340 1.23 -24.07 8.51
CA ARG A 340 0.03 -24.84 8.86
C ARG A 340 -0.88 -24.13 9.87
N GLN A 341 -0.28 -23.49 10.86
CA GLN A 341 -0.98 -22.72 11.90
C GLN A 341 -1.30 -21.28 11.45
N ASP A 342 -0.89 -20.89 10.25
CA ASP A 342 -1.06 -19.54 9.69
C ASP A 342 -0.47 -18.45 10.61
N LEU A 343 0.74 -18.66 11.14
CA LEU A 343 1.46 -17.63 11.89
C LEU A 343 2.24 -16.71 10.95
N VAL A 344 2.50 -15.49 11.43
CA VAL A 344 3.33 -14.52 10.71
C VAL A 344 4.81 -14.71 11.06
N LEU A 345 5.68 -14.76 10.05
CA LEU A 345 7.13 -14.73 10.20
C LEU A 345 7.63 -13.31 9.94
N ASN A 346 8.08 -12.65 11.00
CA ASN A 346 8.69 -11.33 10.94
C ASN A 346 10.20 -11.48 10.78
N ILE A 347 10.81 -10.84 9.79
CA ILE A 347 12.22 -11.03 9.46
C ILE A 347 12.96 -9.70 9.51
N HIS A 348 14.03 -9.64 10.32
CA HIS A 348 15.05 -8.61 10.17
C HIS A 348 15.92 -8.98 8.96
N GLY A 349 15.67 -8.39 7.80
CA GLY A 349 16.27 -8.84 6.54
C GLY A 349 17.65 -8.25 6.25
N GLU A 350 18.65 -8.54 7.08
CA GLU A 350 20.05 -8.19 6.80
C GLU A 350 20.94 -9.41 7.02
N ILE A 351 22.04 -9.54 6.28
CA ILE A 351 23.01 -10.62 6.53
C ILE A 351 24.11 -10.20 7.50
N ALA A 352 24.64 -11.18 8.25
CA ALA A 352 25.78 -11.02 9.15
C ALA A 352 27.11 -10.77 8.41
N THR A 353 27.19 -11.32 7.21
CA THR A 353 28.44 -11.47 6.46
C THR A 353 28.70 -10.22 5.65
N GLU A 354 29.93 -9.71 5.65
CA GLU A 354 30.31 -8.58 4.80
C GLU A 354 30.01 -8.93 3.33
N PRO A 355 29.07 -8.22 2.69
CA PRO A 355 28.72 -8.47 1.30
C PRO A 355 29.83 -7.93 0.40
N ALA A 356 29.76 -8.26 -0.89
CA ALA A 356 30.65 -7.68 -1.89
C ALA A 356 30.65 -6.13 -1.81
N GLN A 357 31.80 -5.51 -2.07
CA GLN A 357 31.98 -4.05 -1.99
C GLN A 357 30.84 -3.30 -2.68
N GLY A 358 30.08 -2.51 -1.90
CA GLY A 358 29.02 -1.64 -2.39
C GLY A 358 27.59 -2.21 -2.35
N VAL A 359 27.40 -3.46 -1.93
CA VAL A 359 26.07 -4.06 -1.73
C VAL A 359 25.64 -3.87 -0.28
N SER A 360 24.38 -3.48 -0.06
CA SER A 360 23.84 -3.35 1.31
C SER A 360 23.56 -4.73 1.92
N LEU A 361 23.66 -4.84 3.25
CA LEU A 361 23.34 -6.07 3.99
C LEU A 361 21.90 -6.53 3.73
N GLU A 362 21.01 -5.58 3.49
CA GLU A 362 19.59 -5.84 3.17
C GLU A 362 19.41 -6.45 1.78
N VAL A 363 20.09 -5.89 0.76
CA VAL A 363 20.04 -6.41 -0.62
C VAL A 363 20.57 -7.84 -0.68
N ALA A 364 21.61 -8.14 0.07
CA ALA A 364 22.19 -9.48 0.11
C ALA A 364 21.27 -10.52 0.79
N PHE A 365 20.28 -10.08 1.59
CA PHE A 365 19.27 -10.96 2.19
C PHE A 365 18.09 -11.28 1.25
N LEU A 366 17.83 -10.44 0.23
CA LEU A 366 16.67 -10.61 -0.67
C LEU A 366 16.58 -11.97 -1.38
N PRO A 367 17.69 -12.61 -1.83
CA PRO A 367 17.63 -13.97 -2.38
C PRO A 367 17.11 -15.00 -1.38
N VAL A 368 17.41 -14.84 -0.09
CA VAL A 368 16.92 -15.71 0.99
C VAL A 368 15.41 -15.53 1.16
N LEU A 369 14.91 -14.29 1.11
CA LEU A 369 13.47 -13.99 1.15
C LEU A 369 12.74 -14.65 -0.03
N HIS A 370 13.27 -14.54 -1.24
CA HIS A 370 12.67 -15.19 -2.42
C HIS A 370 12.67 -16.71 -2.32
N ARG A 371 13.74 -17.31 -1.77
CA ARG A 371 13.79 -18.75 -1.51
C ARG A 371 12.75 -19.18 -0.49
N LEU A 372 12.66 -18.49 0.64
CA LEU A 372 11.64 -18.73 1.67
C LEU A 372 10.22 -18.65 1.12
N HIS A 373 9.93 -17.62 0.31
CA HIS A 373 8.62 -17.48 -0.31
C HIS A 373 8.32 -18.60 -1.33
N LYS A 374 9.33 -19.04 -2.08
CA LYS A 374 9.19 -20.15 -3.05
C LYS A 374 8.94 -21.49 -2.35
N ASP A 375 9.63 -21.74 -1.25
CA ASP A 375 9.55 -22.98 -0.49
C ASP A 375 8.26 -23.04 0.35
N TYR A 376 7.79 -21.90 0.87
CA TYR A 376 6.59 -21.76 1.71
C TYR A 376 5.63 -20.70 1.15
N PRO A 377 4.89 -21.00 0.06
CA PRO A 377 4.07 -20.00 -0.64
C PRO A 377 2.90 -19.46 0.18
N ARG A 378 2.40 -20.21 1.19
CA ARG A 378 1.29 -19.77 2.05
C ARG A 378 1.75 -19.14 3.36
N LEU A 379 3.03 -19.26 3.71
CA LEU A 379 3.57 -18.66 4.94
C LEU A 379 3.52 -17.14 4.81
N ARG A 380 2.90 -16.48 5.79
CA ARG A 380 2.83 -15.02 5.83
C ARG A 380 4.17 -14.47 6.33
N ILE A 381 4.87 -13.74 5.48
CA ILE A 381 6.20 -13.20 5.78
C ILE A 381 6.14 -11.68 5.77
N VAL A 382 6.70 -11.05 6.80
CA VAL A 382 6.89 -9.60 6.87
C VAL A 382 8.39 -9.32 6.84
N LEU A 383 8.85 -8.67 5.78
CA LEU A 383 10.17 -8.06 5.75
C LEU A 383 10.10 -6.78 6.59
N GLU A 384 10.72 -6.80 7.76
CA GLU A 384 10.65 -5.68 8.67
C GLU A 384 11.49 -4.49 8.18
N HIS A 385 11.04 -3.28 8.49
CA HIS A 385 11.75 -1.99 8.37
C HIS A 385 12.64 -1.89 7.12
N CYS A 386 12.04 -2.04 5.94
CA CYS A 386 12.77 -1.95 4.67
C CYS A 386 13.49 -0.59 4.54
N SER A 387 14.76 -0.62 4.16
CA SER A 387 15.61 0.57 4.04
C SER A 387 16.12 0.84 2.63
N THR A 388 15.87 -0.08 1.67
CA THR A 388 16.39 -0.01 0.28
C THR A 388 15.29 -0.03 -0.77
N ALA A 389 15.56 0.59 -1.94
CA ALA A 389 14.64 0.52 -3.08
C ALA A 389 14.47 -0.92 -3.59
N GLU A 390 15.55 -1.70 -3.58
CA GLU A 390 15.57 -3.09 -4.01
C GLU A 390 14.70 -3.98 -3.11
N ALA A 391 14.63 -3.72 -1.80
CA ALA A 391 13.72 -4.44 -0.91
C ALA A 391 12.24 -4.16 -1.24
N VAL A 392 11.91 -2.92 -1.60
CA VAL A 392 10.56 -2.56 -2.06
C VAL A 392 10.23 -3.34 -3.33
N ASP A 393 11.12 -3.36 -4.31
CA ASP A 393 10.93 -4.09 -5.57
C ASP A 393 10.83 -5.61 -5.35
N ALA A 394 11.64 -6.17 -4.44
CA ALA A 394 11.58 -7.59 -4.09
C ALA A 394 10.25 -7.99 -3.44
N VAL A 395 9.71 -7.17 -2.54
CA VAL A 395 8.40 -7.40 -1.89
C VAL A 395 7.25 -7.28 -2.90
N LEU A 396 7.35 -6.34 -3.85
CA LEU A 396 6.41 -6.21 -4.96
C LEU A 396 6.45 -7.41 -5.91
N ALA A 397 7.63 -7.98 -6.14
CA ALA A 397 7.80 -9.18 -6.98
C ALA A 397 7.28 -10.46 -6.31
N CYS A 398 7.14 -10.49 -4.98
CA CYS A 398 6.62 -11.65 -4.23
C CYS A 398 5.08 -11.72 -4.24
N GLY A 399 4.53 -12.91 -3.96
CA GLY A 399 3.09 -13.14 -3.86
C GLY A 399 2.40 -12.40 -2.71
N PRO A 400 1.07 -12.54 -2.55
CA PRO A 400 0.28 -11.82 -1.55
C PRO A 400 0.57 -12.23 -0.10
N SER A 401 1.36 -13.29 0.13
CA SER A 401 1.78 -13.74 1.45
C SER A 401 2.98 -12.96 2.00
N VAL A 402 3.67 -12.17 1.17
CA VAL A 402 4.80 -11.34 1.58
C VAL A 402 4.41 -9.87 1.62
N ALA A 403 4.69 -9.24 2.76
CA ALA A 403 4.51 -7.83 3.02
C ALA A 403 5.77 -7.22 3.65
N ALA A 404 5.77 -5.90 3.82
CA ALA A 404 6.86 -5.17 4.46
C ALA A 404 6.36 -4.06 5.36
N THR A 405 7.09 -3.82 6.45
CA THR A 405 6.90 -2.63 7.29
C THR A 405 7.86 -1.52 6.88
N ILE A 406 7.38 -0.28 6.96
CA ILE A 406 8.19 0.92 6.75
C ILE A 406 8.10 1.78 8.00
N THR A 407 9.25 2.20 8.51
CA THR A 407 9.35 3.00 9.73
C THR A 407 9.15 4.48 9.45
N ALA A 408 8.77 5.24 10.48
CA ALA A 408 8.69 6.69 10.38
C ALA A 408 10.07 7.29 10.06
N HIS A 409 11.12 6.79 10.72
CA HIS A 409 12.47 7.37 10.63
C HIS A 409 13.15 7.10 9.29
N HIS A 410 12.90 5.96 8.63
CA HIS A 410 13.43 5.71 7.29
C HIS A 410 12.82 6.60 6.18
N LEU A 411 11.70 7.29 6.45
CA LEU A 411 11.09 8.23 5.51
C LEU A 411 11.77 9.61 5.49
N TYR A 412 12.52 9.97 6.53
CA TYR A 412 13.19 11.27 6.62
C TYR A 412 14.71 11.19 6.84
N LEU A 413 15.22 10.13 7.48
CA LEU A 413 16.65 9.95 7.70
C LEU A 413 17.39 9.49 6.44
N THR A 414 18.67 9.82 6.38
CA THR A 414 19.63 9.33 5.39
C THR A 414 20.88 8.83 6.11
N GLY A 415 21.72 8.05 5.41
CA GLY A 415 22.95 7.51 5.99
C GLY A 415 23.87 8.58 6.58
N ASP A 416 23.97 9.73 5.93
CA ASP A 416 24.77 10.86 6.39
C ASP A 416 24.30 11.38 7.77
N MET A 417 22.97 11.45 7.98
CA MET A 417 22.39 11.87 9.26
C MET A 417 22.62 10.82 10.36
N SER A 418 22.57 9.54 10.00
CA SER A 418 22.84 8.44 10.94
C SER A 418 24.31 8.36 11.36
N GLN A 419 25.23 8.88 10.54
CA GLN A 419 26.66 8.94 10.87
C GLN A 419 27.00 10.15 11.74
N SER A 420 26.29 11.26 11.56
CA SER A 420 26.56 12.51 12.30
C SER A 420 25.85 12.58 13.65
N ASP A 421 24.65 12.01 13.77
CA ASP A 421 23.86 12.04 15.00
C ASP A 421 23.63 10.64 15.58
N PRO A 422 24.18 10.34 16.78
CA PRO A 422 23.92 9.10 17.49
C PRO A 422 22.44 8.79 17.69
N LEU A 423 21.58 9.81 17.86
CA LEU A 423 20.12 9.62 18.03
C LEU A 423 19.42 9.15 16.74
N CYS A 424 20.03 9.39 15.58
CA CYS A 424 19.56 8.93 14.27
C CYS A 424 20.12 7.56 13.88
N PHE A 425 21.01 6.98 14.71
CA PHE A 425 21.60 5.66 14.45
C PHE A 425 20.61 4.53 14.76
N CYS A 426 20.14 3.83 13.72
CA CYS A 426 19.34 2.61 13.77
C CYS A 426 19.91 1.52 12.86
N LYS A 427 19.33 0.32 12.97
CA LYS A 427 19.60 -0.81 12.08
C LYS A 427 18.26 -1.37 11.58
N PRO A 428 18.05 -1.55 10.27
CA PRO A 428 18.97 -1.27 9.16
C PRO A 428 19.40 0.20 9.11
N ILE A 429 20.63 0.47 8.70
CA ILE A 429 21.15 1.85 8.64
C ILE A 429 20.39 2.59 7.53
N PRO A 430 19.88 3.82 7.75
CA PRO A 430 19.28 4.61 6.68
C PRO A 430 20.26 4.74 5.51
N LYS A 431 19.77 4.52 4.28
CA LYS A 431 20.63 4.40 3.10
C LYS A 431 20.72 5.73 2.34
N LYS A 432 20.72 5.70 1.01
CA LYS A 432 20.87 6.89 0.18
C LYS A 432 19.53 7.66 0.13
N PRO A 433 19.55 8.95 -0.23
CA PRO A 433 18.32 9.70 -0.49
C PRO A 433 17.40 9.04 -1.53
N ALA A 434 17.97 8.34 -2.52
CA ALA A 434 17.20 7.59 -3.52
C ALA A 434 16.38 6.44 -2.90
N ASP A 435 16.94 5.74 -1.91
CA ASP A 435 16.25 4.66 -1.19
C ASP A 435 15.09 5.21 -0.36
N ARG A 436 15.34 6.29 0.39
CA ARG A 436 14.30 7.02 1.12
C ARG A 436 13.16 7.45 0.20
N ASP A 437 13.49 8.00 -0.96
CA ASP A 437 12.50 8.44 -1.95
C ASP A 437 11.69 7.27 -2.52
N ALA A 438 12.31 6.09 -2.67
CA ALA A 438 11.60 4.87 -3.05
C ALA A 438 10.63 4.40 -1.96
N LEU A 439 11.03 4.43 -0.69
CA LEU A 439 10.15 4.12 0.45
C LEU A 439 8.95 5.07 0.52
N ILE A 440 9.19 6.37 0.35
CA ILE A 440 8.11 7.38 0.30
C ILE A 440 7.12 7.07 -0.84
N ARG A 441 7.63 6.72 -2.03
CA ARG A 441 6.78 6.33 -3.16
C ARG A 441 6.00 5.05 -2.87
N ALA A 442 6.61 4.08 -2.20
CA ALA A 442 5.95 2.86 -1.77
C ALA A 442 4.77 3.15 -0.82
N VAL A 443 4.96 4.01 0.18
CA VAL A 443 3.87 4.48 1.06
C VAL A 443 2.77 5.19 0.27
N CYS A 444 3.16 6.06 -0.68
CA CYS A 444 2.21 6.80 -1.51
C CYS A 444 1.55 5.95 -2.62
N SER A 445 2.03 4.75 -2.90
CA SER A 445 1.44 3.85 -3.90
C SER A 445 0.06 3.37 -3.47
N GLY A 446 -0.15 3.21 -2.15
CA GLY A 446 -1.36 2.64 -1.58
C GLY A 446 -1.45 1.11 -1.71
N ASP A 447 -0.36 0.43 -2.08
CA ASP A 447 -0.30 -1.03 -2.13
C ASP A 447 -0.54 -1.65 -0.74
N SER A 448 -1.34 -2.72 -0.70
CA SER A 448 -1.65 -3.47 0.52
C SER A 448 -0.46 -4.21 1.14
N LYS A 449 0.65 -4.33 0.41
CA LYS A 449 1.88 -4.98 0.87
C LYS A 449 2.71 -4.14 1.83
N PHE A 450 2.50 -2.82 1.87
CA PHE A 450 3.27 -1.93 2.74
C PHE A 450 2.37 -1.37 3.84
N PHE A 451 2.79 -1.53 5.09
CA PHE A 451 2.08 -0.99 6.25
C PHE A 451 3.05 -0.45 7.31
N PHE A 452 2.51 0.29 8.26
CA PHE A 452 3.29 0.97 9.28
C PHE A 452 3.86 0.00 10.32
N GLY A 453 5.15 0.16 10.61
CA GLY A 453 5.83 -0.42 11.77
C GLY A 453 6.92 0.54 12.21
N SER A 454 6.81 1.11 13.41
CA SER A 454 7.64 2.24 13.84
C SER A 454 9.10 1.87 14.04
N ASP A 455 9.35 0.61 14.42
CA ASP A 455 10.61 0.15 14.99
C ASP A 455 11.11 1.12 16.06
N SER A 456 10.18 1.58 16.90
CA SER A 456 10.49 2.50 17.98
C SER A 456 11.30 1.74 19.04
N ALA A 457 12.58 2.08 19.12
CA ALA A 457 13.57 1.40 19.95
C ALA A 457 14.15 2.37 20.98
N PRO A 458 13.52 2.52 22.17
CA PRO A 458 13.97 3.43 23.21
C PRO A 458 15.28 2.92 23.82
N HIS A 459 16.20 3.86 24.05
CA HIS A 459 17.47 3.67 24.75
C HIS A 459 17.72 4.86 25.69
N PRO A 460 18.32 4.65 26.86
CA PRO A 460 18.69 5.75 27.74
C PRO A 460 19.59 6.76 27.01
N LEU A 461 19.30 8.05 27.17
CA LEU A 461 20.03 9.14 26.52
C LEU A 461 21.53 9.10 26.86
N ALA A 462 21.86 8.75 28.11
CA ALA A 462 23.23 8.55 28.57
C ALA A 462 23.97 7.46 27.76
N ALA A 463 23.27 6.40 27.34
CA ALA A 463 23.86 5.33 26.53
C ALA A 463 24.10 5.76 25.07
N LYS A 464 23.26 6.66 24.52
CA LYS A 464 23.40 7.18 23.15
C LYS A 464 24.49 8.25 23.04
N ILE A 465 24.65 9.11 24.04
CA ILE A 465 25.59 10.24 24.02
C ILE A 465 26.94 9.90 24.68
N GLY A 466 26.96 8.99 25.66
CA GLY A 466 28.12 8.73 26.52
C GLY A 466 28.88 7.43 26.28
N SER A 467 28.46 6.58 25.35
CA SER A 467 29.09 5.26 25.11
C SER A 467 30.05 5.27 23.92
N GLN A 468 31.19 4.54 24.04
CA GLN A 468 32.07 4.24 22.91
C GLN A 468 31.40 3.37 21.83
N THR A 469 30.34 2.64 22.21
CA THR A 469 29.51 1.85 21.30
C THR A 469 28.08 2.39 21.36
N VAL A 470 27.67 3.13 20.32
CA VAL A 470 26.35 3.75 20.25
C VAL A 470 25.30 2.64 20.01
N PRO A 471 24.28 2.49 20.87
CA PRO A 471 23.22 1.52 20.64
C PRO A 471 22.35 1.95 19.44
N ALA A 472 22.03 0.97 18.58
CA ALA A 472 21.17 1.17 17.43
C ALA A 472 19.69 1.20 17.86
N GLY A 473 18.98 2.25 17.45
CA GLY A 473 17.57 2.43 17.72
C GLY A 473 17.18 3.91 17.73
N VAL A 474 16.04 4.21 17.13
CA VAL A 474 15.45 5.55 17.09
C VAL A 474 14.12 5.49 17.82
N PHE A 475 13.91 6.39 18.77
CA PHE A 475 12.67 6.45 19.53
C PHE A 475 11.67 7.37 18.83
N THR A 476 10.55 6.79 18.38
CA THR A 476 9.51 7.50 17.59
C THR A 476 8.10 7.33 18.16
N GLN A 477 7.89 6.45 19.14
CA GLN A 477 6.56 6.09 19.67
C GLN A 477 5.65 7.28 19.99
N PRO A 478 6.10 8.34 20.72
CA PRO A 478 5.20 9.38 21.20
C PRO A 478 4.61 10.26 20.07
N PHE A 479 5.26 10.27 18.91
CA PHE A 479 4.86 11.05 17.74
C PHE A 479 4.81 10.17 16.48
N ALA A 480 4.53 8.87 16.63
CA ALA A 480 4.64 7.89 15.54
C ALA A 480 3.83 8.29 14.30
N THR A 481 2.55 8.62 14.49
CA THR A 481 1.66 9.05 13.40
C THR A 481 2.08 10.41 12.83
N GLN A 482 2.42 11.35 13.72
CA GLN A 482 2.81 12.71 13.39
C GLN A 482 4.10 12.77 12.55
N LEU A 483 5.08 11.93 12.89
CA LEU A 483 6.36 11.84 12.19
C LEU A 483 6.19 11.32 10.76
N VAL A 484 5.28 10.37 10.52
CA VAL A 484 4.96 9.90 9.16
C VAL A 484 4.35 11.04 8.34
N VAL A 485 3.39 11.78 8.89
CA VAL A 485 2.78 12.93 8.20
C VAL A 485 3.82 14.02 7.92
N LEU A 486 4.69 14.32 8.88
CA LEU A 486 5.79 15.28 8.71
C LEU A 486 6.75 14.83 7.60
N ALA A 487 7.13 13.56 7.56
CA ALA A 487 8.02 13.03 6.54
C ALA A 487 7.42 13.14 5.13
N LEU A 488 6.11 12.94 5.00
CA LEU A 488 5.39 13.09 3.74
C LEU A 488 5.26 14.57 3.33
N GLN A 489 5.08 15.49 4.28
CA GLN A 489 5.13 16.93 4.01
C GLN A 489 6.50 17.34 3.47
N GLU A 490 7.59 16.92 4.12
CA GLU A 490 8.95 17.20 3.65
C GLU A 490 9.22 16.56 2.28
N ALA A 491 8.63 15.39 1.99
CA ALA A 491 8.76 14.76 0.68
C ALA A 491 8.05 15.54 -0.44
N VAL A 492 6.89 16.13 -0.15
CA VAL A 492 6.17 17.03 -1.07
C VAL A 492 6.99 18.30 -1.31
N GLU A 493 7.53 18.91 -0.26
CA GLU A 493 8.36 20.12 -0.36
C GLU A 493 9.63 19.89 -1.18
N ARG A 494 10.23 18.69 -1.04
CA ARG A 494 11.39 18.26 -1.85
C ARG A 494 11.03 17.93 -3.30
N GLY A 495 9.75 17.86 -3.66
CA GLY A 495 9.29 17.50 -5.00
C GLY A 495 9.44 16.02 -5.36
N VAL A 496 9.63 15.14 -4.37
CA VAL A 496 9.78 13.68 -4.57
C VAL A 496 8.44 13.04 -4.94
N ILE A 497 7.37 13.57 -4.37
CA ILE A 497 5.98 13.19 -4.61
C ILE A 497 5.16 14.45 -4.89
N ALA A 498 4.16 14.33 -5.76
CA ALA A 498 3.21 15.40 -5.99
C ALA A 498 2.19 15.46 -4.83
N GLU A 499 1.66 16.65 -4.53
CA GLU A 499 0.67 16.85 -3.45
C GLU A 499 -0.56 15.94 -3.59
N ASP A 500 -0.97 15.64 -4.83
CA ASP A 500 -2.11 14.76 -5.13
C ASP A 500 -1.81 13.28 -4.88
N ALA A 501 -0.55 12.91 -4.71
CA ALA A 501 -0.14 11.54 -4.40
C ALA A 501 -0.53 11.14 -2.97
N VAL A 502 -0.56 12.09 -2.03
CA VAL A 502 -0.95 11.85 -0.63
C VAL A 502 -2.44 12.11 -0.48
N THR A 503 -3.18 11.06 -0.12
CA THR A 503 -4.62 11.15 0.15
C THR A 503 -4.91 10.58 1.53
N GLN A 504 -5.95 11.08 2.18
CA GLN A 504 -6.40 10.59 3.48
C GLN A 504 -6.57 9.07 3.46
N GLN A 505 -7.23 8.51 2.45
CA GLN A 505 -7.42 7.06 2.32
C GLN A 505 -6.10 6.28 2.28
N LYS A 506 -5.06 6.78 1.61
CA LYS A 506 -3.75 6.11 1.57
C LYS A 506 -3.05 6.14 2.93
N LEU A 507 -3.13 7.28 3.63
CA LEU A 507 -2.62 7.41 5.00
C LEU A 507 -3.35 6.45 5.95
N GLU A 508 -4.68 6.42 5.92
CA GLU A 508 -5.50 5.49 6.72
C GLU A 508 -5.15 4.03 6.41
N SER A 509 -4.92 3.73 5.13
CA SER A 509 -4.62 2.37 4.70
C SER A 509 -3.25 1.92 5.18
N PHE A 510 -2.22 2.76 5.01
CA PHE A 510 -0.86 2.50 5.47
C PHE A 510 -0.73 2.43 6.99
N LEU A 511 -1.31 3.41 7.70
CA LEU A 511 -1.19 3.53 9.16
C LEU A 511 -2.07 2.55 9.92
N SER A 512 -3.17 2.05 9.34
CA SER A 512 -4.13 1.24 10.10
C SER A 512 -4.65 0.02 9.32
N ARG A 513 -5.26 0.21 8.14
CA ARG A 513 -6.06 -0.88 7.52
C ARG A 513 -5.22 -2.05 7.01
N TRP A 514 -4.07 -1.79 6.38
CA TRP A 514 -3.26 -2.85 5.76
C TRP A 514 -2.59 -3.74 6.80
N GLY A 515 -2.04 -3.17 7.87
CA GLY A 515 -1.50 -3.94 8.99
C GLY A 515 -2.58 -4.83 9.61
N ARG A 516 -3.74 -4.26 9.99
CA ARG A 516 -4.84 -5.04 10.58
C ARG A 516 -5.30 -6.18 9.67
N ARG A 517 -5.45 -5.91 8.38
CA ARG A 517 -5.81 -6.92 7.38
C ARG A 517 -4.76 -8.02 7.25
N PHE A 518 -3.48 -7.66 7.22
CA PHE A 518 -2.40 -8.64 7.10
C PHE A 518 -2.34 -9.57 8.31
N TYR A 519 -2.57 -9.06 9.53
CA TYR A 519 -2.63 -9.83 10.77
C TYR A 519 -4.02 -10.43 11.08
N LYS A 520 -4.99 -10.32 10.16
CA LYS A 520 -6.38 -10.82 10.33
C LYS A 520 -7.11 -10.26 11.56
N LEU A 521 -6.75 -9.04 11.97
CA LEU A 521 -7.44 -8.30 13.01
C LEU A 521 -8.71 -7.65 12.44
N PRO A 522 -9.73 -7.38 13.27
CA PRO A 522 -10.88 -6.63 12.82
C PRO A 522 -10.43 -5.23 12.39
N VAL A 523 -10.75 -4.85 11.15
CA VAL A 523 -10.36 -3.56 10.57
C VAL A 523 -10.95 -2.38 11.38
N ASP A 524 -12.09 -2.62 12.04
CA ASP A 524 -12.81 -1.65 12.86
C ASP A 524 -12.74 -1.95 14.37
N ALA A 525 -11.71 -2.67 14.84
CA ALA A 525 -11.58 -3.06 16.26
C ALA A 525 -11.40 -1.84 17.18
N GLY A 526 -12.53 -1.22 17.57
CA GLY A 526 -12.62 -0.21 18.62
C GLY A 526 -13.28 1.11 18.23
N GLY A 527 -13.48 1.39 16.93
CA GLY A 527 -14.07 2.67 16.47
C GLY A 527 -13.31 3.94 16.87
N ALA A 528 -12.17 3.80 17.55
CA ALA A 528 -11.36 4.89 18.04
C ALA A 528 -10.76 5.66 16.87
N ARG A 529 -10.94 6.98 16.88
CA ARG A 529 -10.40 7.87 15.87
C ARG A 529 -9.42 8.83 16.52
N ILE A 530 -8.45 9.26 15.72
CA ILE A 530 -7.47 10.27 16.08
C ILE A 530 -7.70 11.49 15.21
N LEU A 531 -7.62 12.66 15.82
CA LEU A 531 -7.66 13.93 15.13
C LEU A 531 -6.28 14.60 15.24
N LEU A 532 -5.68 14.80 14.08
CA LEU A 532 -4.46 15.59 13.91
C LEU A 532 -4.86 17.04 13.65
N GLU A 533 -4.49 17.95 14.52
CA GLU A 533 -4.76 19.38 14.37
C GLU A 533 -3.45 20.15 14.23
N ARG A 534 -3.39 21.09 13.29
CA ARG A 534 -2.22 21.94 13.13
C ARG A 534 -2.18 22.93 14.30
N ARG A 535 -1.31 22.65 15.26
CA ARG A 535 -0.99 23.50 16.41
C ARG A 535 0.52 23.77 16.38
N ASP A 536 0.98 24.86 17.00
CA ASP A 536 2.41 25.17 17.14
C ASP A 536 3.11 24.23 18.16
N GLU A 537 2.84 22.93 18.06
CA GLU A 537 3.42 21.89 18.90
C GLU A 537 4.76 21.46 18.32
N ARG A 538 5.76 21.28 19.21
CA ARG A 538 7.11 20.87 18.82
C ARG A 538 7.50 19.63 19.58
N ILE A 539 8.24 18.75 18.90
CA ILE A 539 8.77 17.54 19.51
C ILE A 539 9.76 17.94 20.63
N PRO A 540 9.57 17.52 21.89
CA PRO A 540 10.52 17.81 22.95
C PRO A 540 11.85 17.05 22.72
N PRO A 541 12.97 17.52 23.27
CA PRO A 541 14.28 16.89 23.04
C PRO A 541 14.40 15.51 23.69
N PHE A 542 13.72 15.29 24.81
CA PHE A 542 13.71 14.02 25.52
C PHE A 542 12.39 13.85 26.28
N VAL A 543 12.07 12.61 26.59
CA VAL A 543 11.07 12.24 27.61
C VAL A 543 11.78 11.67 28.83
N ALA A 544 11.24 11.96 30.01
CA ALA A 544 11.81 11.55 31.29
C ALA A 544 10.80 10.73 32.10
N SER A 545 11.30 9.79 32.90
CA SER A 545 10.55 9.12 33.97
C SER A 545 10.09 10.14 35.02
N ALA A 546 9.05 9.81 35.80
CA ALA A 546 8.49 10.70 36.83
C ALA A 546 9.54 11.14 37.86
N ASP A 547 10.55 10.29 38.11
CA ASP A 547 11.65 10.56 39.04
C ASP A 547 12.88 11.21 38.37
N ASP A 548 12.79 11.56 37.08
CA ASP A 548 13.87 12.13 36.23
C ASP A 548 15.16 11.27 36.14
N GLY A 549 15.14 10.04 36.69
CA GLY A 549 16.25 9.10 36.68
C GLY A 549 16.55 8.49 35.31
N LEU A 550 15.53 8.39 34.45
CA LEU A 550 15.62 7.83 33.10
C LEU A 550 15.16 8.85 32.07
N ARG A 551 16.05 9.20 31.13
CA ARG A 551 15.76 10.10 30.00
C ARG A 551 15.96 9.37 28.67
N VAL A 552 15.06 9.55 27.72
CA VAL A 552 15.13 8.98 26.37
C VAL A 552 15.02 10.10 25.34
N GLY A 553 16.00 10.20 24.44
CA GLY A 553 16.00 11.21 23.37
C GLY A 553 14.98 10.91 22.29
N LEU A 554 14.33 11.94 21.76
CA LEU A 554 13.36 11.83 20.67
C LEU A 554 13.97 12.20 19.33
N SER A 555 13.54 11.51 18.27
CA SER A 555 13.91 11.88 16.90
C SER A 555 13.26 13.19 16.46
N LYS A 556 13.98 13.99 15.67
CA LYS A 556 13.55 15.32 15.17
C LYS A 556 13.11 16.28 16.28
N ALA A 557 13.82 16.28 17.40
CA ALA A 557 13.65 17.26 18.47
C ALA A 557 13.57 18.70 17.92
N GLY A 558 12.55 19.45 18.34
CA GLY A 558 12.30 20.83 17.93
C GLY A 558 11.55 21.02 16.61
N SER A 559 11.31 19.96 15.83
CA SER A 559 10.46 20.05 14.63
C SER A 559 9.00 20.31 15.00
N ALA A 560 8.32 21.15 14.21
CA ALA A 560 6.90 21.40 14.35
C ALA A 560 6.10 20.18 13.87
N VAL A 561 5.13 19.74 14.67
CA VAL A 561 4.29 18.57 14.39
C VAL A 561 2.82 18.91 14.61
N PHE A 562 1.94 18.13 14.01
CA PHE A 562 0.51 18.21 14.32
C PHE A 562 0.26 17.77 15.76
N GLY A 563 -0.61 18.48 16.47
CA GLY A 563 -1.13 18.02 17.75
C GLY A 563 -2.10 16.86 17.52
N LEU A 564 -2.06 15.85 18.39
CA LEU A 564 -2.89 14.66 18.27
C LEU A 564 -3.86 14.58 19.45
N ARG A 565 -5.16 14.39 19.15
CA ARG A 565 -6.18 14.05 20.16
C ARG A 565 -6.98 12.82 19.76
N TRP A 566 -7.37 12.03 20.75
CA TRP A 566 -8.31 10.93 20.55
C TRP A 566 -9.74 11.48 20.54
N LEU A 567 -10.59 10.93 19.67
CA LEU A 567 -12.01 11.27 19.52
C LEU A 567 -12.91 10.23 20.17
#